data_AF-A0A6I1R394-F1
#
_entry.id   AF-A0A6I1R394-F1
#
_cell.length_a   1.000
_cell.length_b   1.000
_cell.length_c   1.000
_cell.angle_alpha   90.00
_cell.angle_beta   90.00
_cell.angle_gamma   90.00
#
_symmetry.space_group_name_H-M   'P 1'
#
loop_
_entity.id
_entity.type
_entity.pdbx_description
1 polymer ?
#
loop_
_entity_poly.entity_id
_entity_poly.type
_entity_poly.pdbx_seq_one_letter_code
_entity_poly.pdbx_strand_id
1 'polypeptide(L)'
;MQRDDPDAAAALETALKYLQPLERKDWVRPDYGVMKKDCKGFGEIRFKSNRNKVNQRPIGFFYGNSEFIILIFAIEKDRKLIPSTACQTVVARKRLVLRDKERYSHEWSADKDEE
;
A
#
# COMPACT_ATOMS: atom_id res chain seq x y z
N MET A 1 1.71 10.56 3.89
CA MET A 1 3.03 10.41 3.25
C MET A 1 3.51 11.83 3.01
N GLN A 2 4.59 12.27 3.67
CA GLN A 2 5.36 13.36 3.05
C GLN A 2 5.79 12.78 1.71
N ARG A 3 5.24 13.32 0.62
CA ARG A 3 5.52 12.88 -0.75
C ARG A 3 7.00 13.08 -1.11
N ASP A 4 7.74 13.73 -0.22
CA ASP A 4 9.07 14.28 -0.41
C ASP A 4 10.17 13.45 0.29
N ASP A 5 9.90 12.22 0.72
CA ASP A 5 10.96 11.28 1.17
C ASP A 5 11.37 10.38 -0.02
N PRO A 6 12.43 10.74 -0.78
CA PRO A 6 12.86 9.98 -1.96
C PRO A 6 13.26 8.54 -1.61
N ASP A 7 13.74 8.30 -0.38
CA ASP A 7 14.10 6.95 0.06
C ASP A 7 12.84 6.09 0.28
N ALA A 8 11.74 6.70 0.73
CA ALA A 8 10.47 6.00 0.86
C ALA A 8 9.85 5.68 -0.51
N ALA A 9 10.03 6.57 -1.50
CA ALA A 9 9.60 6.33 -2.88
C ALA A 9 10.40 5.19 -3.53
N ALA A 10 11.74 5.24 -3.47
CA ALA A 10 12.60 4.18 -4.01
C ALA A 10 12.37 2.82 -3.34
N ALA A 11 12.14 2.79 -2.03
CA ALA A 11 11.82 1.56 -1.31
C ALA A 11 10.43 1.00 -1.67
N LEU A 12 9.44 1.88 -1.88
CA LEU A 12 8.13 1.47 -2.38
C LEU A 12 8.25 0.87 -3.79
N GLU A 13 8.95 1.55 -4.69
CA GLU A 13 9.17 1.09 -6.06
C GLU A 13 9.86 -0.28 -6.07
N THR A 14 10.89 -0.47 -5.26
CA THR A 14 11.57 -1.76 -5.12
C THR A 14 10.59 -2.86 -4.66
N ALA A 15 9.75 -2.56 -3.66
CA ALA A 15 8.74 -3.50 -3.19
C ALA A 15 7.69 -3.81 -4.27
N LEU A 16 7.26 -2.81 -5.04
CA LEU A 16 6.30 -3.00 -6.13
C LEU A 16 6.90 -3.80 -7.28
N LYS A 17 8.13 -3.51 -7.71
CA LYS A 17 8.85 -4.27 -8.75
C LYS A 17 8.98 -5.75 -8.38
N TYR A 18 9.15 -6.06 -7.10
CA TYR A 18 9.18 -7.44 -6.61
C TYR A 18 7.79 -8.10 -6.60
N LEU A 19 6.75 -7.40 -6.12
CA LEU A 19 5.41 -7.97 -5.93
C LEU A 19 4.58 -8.04 -7.22
N GLN A 20 4.70 -7.06 -8.11
CA GLN A 20 3.92 -6.95 -9.35
C GLN A 20 3.92 -8.19 -10.24
N PRO A 21 5.05 -8.89 -10.51
CA PRO A 21 5.03 -10.08 -11.36
C PRO A 21 4.44 -11.31 -10.66
N LEU A 22 4.17 -11.26 -9.36
CA LEU A 22 3.67 -12.40 -8.59
C LEU A 22 2.14 -12.47 -8.64
N GLU A 23 1.60 -13.69 -8.65
CA GLU A 23 0.17 -13.88 -8.44
C GLU A 23 -0.22 -13.52 -7.01
N ARG A 24 -1.48 -13.11 -6.80
CA ARG A 24 -2.02 -12.77 -5.48
C ARG A 24 -1.71 -13.80 -4.38
N LYS A 25 -1.69 -15.10 -4.72
CA LYS A 25 -1.44 -16.17 -3.74
C LYS A 25 0.00 -16.18 -3.23
N ASP A 26 0.92 -15.64 -4.02
CA ASP A 26 2.35 -15.59 -3.76
C ASP A 26 2.77 -14.28 -3.07
N TRP A 27 1.83 -13.34 -2.91
CA TRP A 27 2.02 -12.16 -2.05
C TRP A 27 1.95 -12.61 -0.58
N VAL A 28 3.13 -12.89 -0.02
CA VAL A 28 3.28 -13.40 1.34
C VAL A 28 4.32 -12.57 2.12
N ARG A 29 4.57 -12.97 3.37
CA ARG A 29 5.61 -12.35 4.19
C ARG A 29 7.01 -12.66 3.63
N PRO A 30 7.99 -11.75 3.80
CA PRO A 30 7.94 -10.55 4.65
C PRO A 30 7.27 -9.32 4.04
N ASP A 31 7.15 -9.27 2.72
CA ASP A 31 6.83 -8.06 1.92
C ASP A 31 5.34 -7.72 1.85
N TYR A 32 4.49 -8.70 2.13
CA TYR A 32 3.04 -8.51 2.21
C TYR A 32 2.43 -9.15 3.47
N GLY A 33 1.38 -8.51 3.99
CA GLY A 33 0.62 -9.00 5.13
C GLY A 33 -0.89 -8.92 4.90
N VAL A 34 -1.61 -10.00 5.20
CA VAL A 34 -3.07 -9.93 5.30
C VAL A 34 -3.44 -9.35 6.66
N MET A 35 -4.26 -8.30 6.65
CA MET A 35 -4.67 -7.60 7.86
C MET A 35 -5.79 -8.35 8.60
N LYS A 36 -5.78 -8.21 9.93
CA LYS A 36 -6.74 -8.83 10.86
C LYS A 36 -7.57 -7.76 11.59
N LYS A 37 -8.60 -8.18 12.33
CA LYS A 37 -9.46 -7.31 13.16
C LYS A 37 -10.14 -6.20 12.34
N ASP A 38 -9.97 -4.95 12.73
CA ASP A 38 -10.65 -3.77 12.16
C ASP A 38 -10.31 -3.53 10.68
N CYS A 39 -9.19 -4.08 10.22
CA CYS A 39 -8.75 -4.06 8.83
C CYS A 39 -8.94 -5.42 8.12
N LYS A 40 -9.85 -6.29 8.58
CA LYS A 40 -10.06 -7.61 7.96
C LYS A 40 -10.43 -7.47 6.47
N GLY A 41 -9.74 -8.24 5.62
CA GLY A 41 -9.97 -8.25 4.17
C GLY A 41 -9.14 -7.23 3.39
N PHE A 42 -8.22 -6.52 4.05
CA PHE A 42 -7.21 -5.67 3.42
C PHE A 42 -5.82 -6.32 3.48
N GLY A 43 -4.96 -5.86 2.59
CA GLY A 43 -3.55 -6.20 2.54
C GLY A 43 -2.68 -5.00 2.87
N GLU A 44 -1.50 -5.26 3.44
CA GLU A 44 -0.45 -4.27 3.62
C GLU A 44 0.81 -4.68 2.86
N ILE A 45 1.38 -3.75 2.10
CA ILE A 45 2.75 -3.87 1.59
C ILE A 45 3.68 -3.46 2.72
N ARG A 46 4.80 -4.15 2.91
CA ARG A 46 5.66 -4.00 4.08
C ARG A 46 7.07 -3.74 3.61
N PHE A 47 7.51 -2.50 3.76
CA PHE A 47 8.89 -2.11 3.50
C PHE A 47 9.39 -1.13 4.57
N LYS A 48 10.68 -0.84 4.54
CA LYS A 48 11.33 0.08 5.47
C LYS A 48 12.09 1.13 4.67
N SER A 49 11.89 2.41 4.97
CA SER A 49 12.73 3.45 4.36
C SER A 49 14.14 3.41 4.96
N ASN A 50 15.16 3.51 4.12
CA ASN A 50 16.56 3.33 4.53
C ASN A 50 17.01 4.41 5.53
N ARG A 51 16.71 5.67 5.25
CA ARG A 51 17.17 6.82 6.03
C ARG A 51 16.46 6.98 7.37
N ASN A 52 15.14 7.01 7.34
CA ASN A 52 14.34 7.26 8.55
C ASN A 52 14.03 5.98 9.33
N LYS A 53 14.41 4.80 8.80
CA LYS A 53 14.14 3.48 9.39
C LYS A 53 12.65 3.26 9.71
N VAL A 54 11.76 3.96 9.00
CA VAL A 54 10.32 3.92 9.22
C VAL A 54 9.74 2.70 8.52
N ASN A 55 8.97 1.90 9.26
CA ASN A 55 8.22 0.78 8.70
C ASN A 55 6.99 1.30 7.96
N GLN A 56 7.08 1.37 6.64
CA GLN A 56 5.98 1.78 5.79
C GLN A 56 5.00 0.61 5.61
N ARG A 57 3.71 0.94 5.64
CA ARG A 57 2.59 0.03 5.47
C ARG A 57 1.55 0.66 4.53
N PRO A 58 1.79 0.72 3.20
CA PRO A 58 0.70 1.00 2.29
C PRO A 58 -0.37 -0.07 2.43
N ILE A 59 -1.62 0.35 2.63
CA ILE A 59 -2.75 -0.54 2.85
C ILE A 59 -3.68 -0.44 1.66
N GLY A 60 -4.11 -1.58 1.16
CA GLY A 60 -4.93 -1.70 -0.03
C GLY A 60 -5.74 -2.99 -0.07
N PHE A 61 -6.32 -3.28 -1.22
CA PHE A 61 -7.03 -4.52 -1.46
C PHE A 61 -6.86 -4.97 -2.92
N PHE A 62 -7.02 -6.27 -3.15
CA PHE A 62 -7.09 -6.80 -4.51
C PHE A 62 -8.46 -6.54 -5.13
N TYR A 63 -8.47 -5.90 -6.29
CA TYR A 63 -9.61 -5.82 -7.20
C TYR A 63 -9.47 -6.92 -8.25
N GLY A 64 -10.29 -7.96 -8.14
CA GLY A 64 -10.08 -9.19 -8.91
C GLY A 64 -8.83 -9.96 -8.47
N ASN A 65 -8.10 -10.53 -9.43
CA ASN A 65 -6.93 -11.40 -9.18
C ASN A 65 -5.59 -10.75 -9.51
N SER A 66 -5.57 -9.69 -10.32
CA SER A 66 -4.34 -9.09 -10.86
C SER A 66 -4.04 -7.69 -10.34
N GLU A 67 -5.03 -6.96 -9.83
CA GLU A 67 -4.84 -5.56 -9.46
C GLU A 67 -4.86 -5.38 -7.95
N PHE A 68 -3.79 -4.81 -7.41
CA PHE A 68 -3.75 -4.36 -6.03
C PHE A 68 -3.93 -2.83 -5.99
N ILE A 69 -5.00 -2.37 -5.35
CA ILE A 69 -5.30 -0.94 -5.22
C ILE A 69 -4.84 -0.46 -3.86
N ILE A 70 -3.78 0.36 -3.83
CA ILE A 70 -3.32 1.04 -2.62
C ILE A 70 -4.31 2.15 -2.29
N LEU A 71 -4.85 2.12 -1.07
CA LEU A 71 -5.86 3.08 -0.63
C LEU A 71 -5.29 4.13 0.30
N ILE A 72 -4.34 3.77 1.18
CA ILE A 72 -3.68 4.72 2.09
C ILE A 72 -2.22 4.34 2.30
N PHE A 73 -1.41 5.32 2.69
CA PHE A 73 -0.08 5.10 3.24
C PHE A 73 -0.14 5.26 4.76
N ALA A 74 0.13 4.17 5.48
CA ALA A 74 0.31 4.18 6.93
C ALA A 74 1.76 3.82 7.28
N ILE A 75 2.13 4.04 8.53
CA ILE A 75 3.40 3.56 9.10
C ILE A 75 3.11 2.69 10.32
N GLU A 76 3.99 1.74 10.59
CA GLU A 76 3.97 0.95 11.83
C GLU A 76 4.98 1.52 12.83
N LYS A 77 4.49 1.98 13.97
CA LYS A 77 5.30 2.42 15.12
C LYS A 77 4.75 1.76 16.38
N ASP A 78 5.62 1.14 17.17
CA ASP A 78 5.25 0.45 18.42
C ASP A 78 4.09 -0.56 18.24
N ARG A 79 4.13 -1.31 17.12
CA ARG A 79 3.10 -2.29 16.72
C ARG A 79 1.70 -1.69 16.49
N LYS A 80 1.62 -0.37 16.27
CA LYS A 80 0.38 0.35 15.94
C LYS A 80 0.53 1.02 14.58
N LEU A 81 -0.59 1.07 13.83
CA LEU A 81 -0.67 1.82 12.59
C LEU A 81 -0.86 3.31 12.90
N ILE A 82 -0.14 4.14 12.16
CA ILE A 82 -0.28 5.59 12.18
C ILE A 82 -0.66 6.04 10.76
N PRO A 83 -1.76 6.79 10.59
CA PRO A 83 -2.67 7.25 11.65
C PRO A 83 -3.48 6.09 12.27
N SER A 84 -3.94 6.24 13.52
CA SER A 84 -4.78 5.24 14.19
C SER A 84 -6.13 5.01 13.48
N THR A 85 -6.56 5.98 12.67
CA THR A 85 -7.74 5.92 11.82
C THR A 85 -7.52 5.16 10.51
N ALA A 86 -6.31 4.62 10.26
CA ALA A 86 -5.96 3.91 9.02
C ALA A 86 -7.01 2.87 8.59
N CYS A 87 -7.48 2.03 9.53
CA CYS A 87 -8.52 1.03 9.22
C CYS A 87 -9.87 1.63 8.82
N GLN A 88 -10.27 2.74 9.45
CA GLN A 88 -11.51 3.41 9.09
C GLN A 88 -11.39 4.08 7.71
N THR A 89 -10.24 4.71 7.43
CA THR A 89 -9.97 5.37 6.16
C THR A 89 -9.91 4.36 5.00
N VAL A 90 -9.25 3.22 5.17
CA VAL A 90 -9.18 2.20 4.10
C VAL A 90 -10.57 1.63 3.77
N VAL A 91 -11.42 1.39 4.78
CA VAL A 91 -12.80 0.94 4.57
C VAL A 91 -13.60 1.98 3.79
N ALA A 92 -13.51 3.25 4.17
CA ALA A 92 -14.20 4.34 3.47
C ALA A 92 -13.72 4.47 2.02
N ARG A 93 -12.41 4.44 1.77
CA ARG A 93 -11.83 4.57 0.42
C ARG A 93 -12.16 3.38 -0.48
N LYS A 94 -12.20 2.15 0.05
CA LYS A 94 -12.64 0.98 -0.72
C LYS A 94 -14.05 1.16 -1.26
N ARG A 95 -14.98 1.71 -0.47
CA ARG A 95 -16.36 1.96 -0.92
C ARG A 95 -16.42 2.95 -2.09
N LEU A 96 -15.54 3.97 -2.09
CA LEU A 96 -15.45 4.92 -3.19
C LEU A 96 -14.93 4.24 -4.46
N VAL A 97 -13.84 3.47 -4.36
CA VAL A 97 -13.28 2.73 -5.49
C VAL A 97 -14.25 1.71 -6.07
N LEU A 98 -15.00 0.99 -5.23
CA LEU A 98 -16.01 0.04 -5.70
C LEU A 98 -17.21 0.71 -6.37
N ARG A 99 -17.50 1.97 -6.04
CA ARG A 99 -18.58 2.74 -6.67
C ARG A 99 -18.18 3.26 -8.05
N ASP A 100 -16.93 3.70 -8.20
CA ASP A 100 -16.42 4.33 -9.41
C ASP A 100 -14.89 4.19 -9.48
N LYS A 101 -14.43 3.06 -10.01
CA LYS A 101 -13.00 2.73 -10.03
C LYS A 101 -12.21 3.74 -10.87
N GLU A 102 -12.73 4.14 -12.02
CA GLU A 102 -12.05 5.05 -12.95
C GLU A 102 -11.81 6.43 -12.34
N ARG A 103 -12.75 6.92 -11.53
CA ARG A 103 -12.62 8.21 -10.85
C ARG A 103 -11.71 8.17 -9.62
N TYR A 104 -11.69 7.06 -8.90
CA TYR A 104 -11.04 6.96 -7.58
C TYR A 104 -9.75 6.14 -7.57
N SER A 105 -9.30 5.65 -8.72
CA SER A 105 -8.01 4.96 -8.86
C SER A 105 -7.27 5.47 -10.09
N HIS A 106 -5.95 5.46 -10.00
CA HIS A 106 -5.05 5.75 -11.11
C HIS A 106 -3.98 4.68 -11.15
N GLU A 107 -3.58 4.33 -12.36
CA GLU A 107 -2.46 3.42 -12.57
C GLU A 107 -1.17 4.07 -12.04
N TRP A 108 -0.42 3.28 -11.28
CA TRP A 108 0.89 3.70 -10.82
C TRP A 108 1.90 3.44 -11.94
N SER A 109 2.60 4.49 -12.36
CA SER A 109 3.75 4.42 -13.27
C SER A 109 4.94 5.08 -12.58
N ALA A 110 6.11 4.43 -12.65
CA ALA A 110 7.37 4.97 -12.13
C ALA A 110 7.94 6.07 -13.05
N ASP A 111 7.50 6.12 -14.32
CA ASP A 111 8.17 6.84 -15.40
C ASP A 111 7.71 8.31 -15.57
N LYS A 112 7.46 9.05 -14.49
CA LYS A 112 6.90 10.41 -14.60
C LYS A 112 7.85 11.58 -14.42
N ASP A 113 9.15 11.35 -14.34
CA ASP A 113 10.16 12.42 -14.19
C ASP A 113 11.32 12.27 -15.20
N GLU A 114 11.00 12.29 -16.51
CA GLU A 114 11.95 12.68 -17.56
C GLU A 114 11.29 13.70 -18.49
N GLU A 115 11.29 14.98 -18.09
CA GLU A 115 11.18 16.13 -19.01
C GLU A 115 12.04 17.30 -18.51
#